data_AF-A0A2K2CUD2-F1
#
_entry.id   AF-A0A2K2CUD2-F1
#
_cell.length_a   1.000
_cell.length_b   1.000
_cell.length_c   1.000
_cell.angle_alpha   90.00
_cell.angle_beta   90.00
_cell.angle_gamma   90.00
#
_symmetry.space_group_name_H-M   'P 1'
#
loop_
_entity.id
_entity.type
_entity.pdbx_description
1 polymer ?
#
loop_
_entity_poly.entity_id
_entity_poly.type
_entity_poly.pdbx_seq_one_letter_code
_entity_poly.pdbx_strand_id
1 'polypeptide(L)'
;MLDWIWLPRMLMLRYGMETRAGTGLLSMMTARALAAAGGEGRGSVSACESYLGKLTRRVLRANGMENKVKVFHKRSDELRVGVELDSRADILASEILDSELLGEGLIPTLQHAHDMLLVKNPKTVPYRSSYYLVESTSLWKMHDLHSNEANAEDGVWLTPSGAQNVLSV
;
A
#
# COMPACT_ATOMS: atom_id res chain seq x y z
N MET A 1 12.85 -13.68 34.45
CA MET A 1 11.46 -13.44 34.90
C MET A 1 11.10 -12.06 34.34
N LEU A 2 10.54 -11.85 33.14
CA LEU A 2 9.48 -12.48 32.34
C LEU A 2 9.75 -12.20 30.83
N ASP A 3 9.94 -13.23 29.99
CA ASP A 3 10.02 -13.08 28.50
C ASP A 3 8.96 -13.93 27.77
N TRP A 4 7.92 -14.34 28.49
CA TRP A 4 6.88 -15.20 27.96
C TRP A 4 5.60 -14.36 27.79
N ILE A 5 5.03 -14.40 26.58
CA ILE A 5 3.76 -13.76 26.11
C ILE A 5 3.94 -12.46 25.28
N TRP A 6 4.86 -12.44 24.31
CA TRP A 6 4.66 -11.65 23.09
C TRP A 6 4.48 -12.59 21.91
N LEU A 7 3.22 -12.76 21.51
CA LEU A 7 2.86 -13.40 20.25
C LEU A 7 2.69 -12.28 19.21
N PRO A 8 3.61 -12.13 18.25
CA PRO A 8 3.50 -11.07 17.26
C PRO A 8 2.22 -11.23 16.43
N ARG A 9 1.39 -10.19 16.42
CA ARG A 9 0.19 -10.10 15.59
C ARG A 9 0.48 -9.18 14.44
N MET A 10 0.30 -9.68 13.22
CA MET A 10 0.49 -8.89 12.02
C MET A 10 -0.84 -8.58 11.35
N LEU A 11 -1.02 -7.32 11.00
CA LEU A 11 -2.12 -6.83 10.19
C LEU A 11 -1.61 -6.43 8.81
N MET A 12 -2.29 -6.91 7.78
CA MET A 12 -2.12 -6.48 6.40
C MET A 12 -3.19 -5.42 6.09
N LEU A 13 -2.80 -4.18 5.76
CA LEU A 13 -3.76 -3.11 5.43
C LEU A 13 -3.95 -2.93 3.92
N ARG A 14 -5.16 -2.44 3.57
CA ARG A 14 -5.52 -1.94 2.24
C ARG A 14 -6.57 -0.83 2.31
N TYR A 15 -6.44 0.17 1.45
CA TYR A 15 -7.42 1.22 1.18
C TYR A 15 -7.48 1.44 -0.33
N GLY A 16 -8.58 1.97 -0.84
CA GLY A 16 -8.71 2.28 -2.26
C GLY A 16 -9.21 1.11 -3.14
N MET A 17 -9.32 1.41 -4.44
CA MET A 17 -10.12 0.66 -5.40
C MET A 17 -9.28 -0.27 -6.31
N GLU A 18 -8.05 -0.63 -5.97
CA GLU A 18 -7.26 -1.58 -6.79
C GLU A 18 -6.67 -2.82 -6.06
N THR A 19 -7.05 -4.00 -6.54
CA THR A 19 -6.50 -5.38 -6.51
C THR A 19 -5.24 -5.78 -5.68
N ARG A 20 -4.85 -5.12 -4.59
CA ARG A 20 -3.52 -5.33 -3.96
C ARG A 20 -3.46 -5.65 -2.45
N ALA A 21 -4.43 -6.37 -1.88
CA ALA A 21 -4.03 -7.53 -1.06
C ALA A 21 -3.83 -8.76 -1.97
N GLY A 22 -4.41 -8.68 -3.18
CA GLY A 22 -4.23 -9.58 -4.30
C GLY A 22 -4.48 -11.03 -3.92
N THR A 23 -3.51 -11.87 -4.25
CA THR A 23 -3.52 -13.32 -4.03
C THR A 23 -3.21 -13.71 -2.57
N GLY A 24 -2.93 -12.76 -1.68
CA GLY A 24 -2.52 -13.03 -0.30
C GLY A 24 -1.04 -13.37 -0.15
N LEU A 25 -0.20 -13.01 -1.12
CA LEU A 25 1.23 -13.33 -1.15
C LEU A 25 1.97 -12.82 0.11
N LEU A 26 1.81 -11.54 0.44
CA LEU A 26 2.47 -10.95 1.62
C LEU A 26 1.98 -11.61 2.92
N SER A 27 0.70 -11.94 3.02
CA SER A 27 0.15 -12.69 4.15
C SER A 27 0.77 -14.08 4.29
N MET A 28 1.01 -14.78 3.16
CA MET A 28 1.70 -16.07 3.15
C MET A 28 3.17 -15.94 3.54
N MET A 29 3.88 -14.94 3.02
CA MET A 29 5.27 -14.65 3.39
C MET A 29 5.39 -14.41 4.90
N THR A 30 4.50 -13.60 5.46
CA THR A 30 4.45 -13.34 6.90
C THR A 30 4.16 -14.58 7.71
N ALA A 31 3.14 -15.36 7.34
CA ALA A 31 2.80 -16.57 8.08
C ALA A 31 3.97 -17.57 8.10
N ARG A 32 4.75 -17.66 7.00
CA ARG A 32 5.98 -18.44 6.96
C ARG A 32 7.09 -17.85 7.84
N ALA A 33 7.31 -16.53 7.78
CA ALA A 33 8.31 -15.86 8.60
C ALA A 33 8.03 -15.99 10.10
N LEU A 34 6.76 -15.86 10.50
CA LEU A 34 6.32 -16.07 11.89
C LEU A 34 6.56 -17.53 12.34
N ALA A 35 6.19 -18.51 11.50
CA ALA A 35 6.44 -19.91 11.80
C ALA A 35 7.95 -20.22 11.94
N ALA A 36 8.80 -19.63 11.10
CA ALA A 36 10.25 -19.80 11.17
C ALA A 36 10.87 -19.13 12.41
N ALA A 37 10.36 -17.98 12.83
CA ALA A 37 10.89 -17.23 13.97
C ALA A 37 10.42 -17.76 15.34
N GLY A 38 9.25 -18.41 15.40
CA GLY A 38 8.61 -18.78 16.67
C GLY A 38 8.21 -20.25 16.83
N GLY A 39 8.27 -21.07 15.78
CA GLY A 39 7.60 -22.37 15.78
C GLY A 39 6.10 -22.26 15.50
N GLU A 40 5.45 -23.38 15.19
CA GLU A 40 4.02 -23.39 14.84
C GLU A 40 3.14 -22.84 15.97
N GLY A 41 2.22 -21.93 15.62
CA GLY A 41 1.24 -21.37 16.56
C GLY A 41 1.67 -20.09 17.29
N ARG A 42 2.91 -19.60 17.08
CA ARG A 42 3.31 -18.29 17.62
C ARG A 42 2.91 -17.13 16.70
N GLY A 43 1.83 -16.44 17.07
CA GLY A 43 1.36 -15.24 16.39
C GLY A 43 0.17 -15.49 15.46
N SER A 44 -0.39 -14.40 14.92
CA SER A 44 -1.51 -14.47 14.00
C SER A 44 -1.34 -13.48 12.86
N VAL A 45 -1.83 -13.86 11.68
CA VAL A 45 -1.84 -13.02 10.48
C VAL A 45 -3.29 -12.72 10.11
N SER A 46 -3.61 -11.43 10.08
CA SER A 46 -4.89 -10.93 9.63
C SER A 46 -4.70 -10.12 8.35
N ALA A 47 -5.56 -10.34 7.36
CA ALA A 47 -5.53 -9.60 6.11
C ALA A 47 -6.92 -9.08 5.74
N CYS A 48 -7.00 -7.84 5.26
CA CYS A 48 -8.22 -7.28 4.70
C CYS A 48 -8.13 -7.18 3.18
N GLU A 49 -9.17 -7.64 2.48
CA GLU A 49 -9.30 -7.56 1.03
C GLU A 49 -10.77 -7.38 0.67
N SER A 50 -11.15 -6.24 0.10
CA SER A 50 -12.55 -5.85 -0.14
C SER A 50 -13.13 -6.32 -1.48
N TYR A 51 -12.31 -6.71 -2.45
CA TYR A 51 -12.77 -7.07 -3.80
C TYR A 51 -12.48 -8.54 -4.14
N LEU A 52 -11.32 -9.06 -3.74
CA LEU A 52 -10.84 -10.39 -4.14
C LEU A 52 -10.85 -11.45 -3.02
N GLY A 53 -11.57 -11.24 -1.92
CA GLY A 53 -11.48 -12.11 -0.75
C GLY A 53 -11.75 -13.61 -1.04
N LYS A 54 -12.61 -13.93 -2.02
CA LYS A 54 -12.84 -15.32 -2.47
C LYS A 54 -11.62 -15.92 -3.18
N LEU A 55 -10.95 -15.15 -4.04
CA LEU A 55 -9.74 -15.57 -4.73
C LEU A 55 -8.60 -15.75 -3.73
N THR A 56 -8.39 -14.79 -2.83
CA THR A 56 -7.36 -14.87 -1.78
C THR A 56 -7.50 -16.14 -0.94
N ARG A 57 -8.73 -16.49 -0.50
CA ARG A 57 -8.97 -17.75 0.23
C ARG A 57 -8.64 -18.99 -0.61
N ARG A 58 -8.97 -19.01 -1.91
CA ARG A 58 -8.61 -20.12 -2.81
C ARG A 58 -7.10 -20.27 -2.95
N VAL A 59 -6.37 -19.16 -3.10
CA VAL A 59 -4.90 -19.18 -3.18
C VAL A 59 -4.29 -19.68 -1.88
N LEU A 60 -4.77 -19.20 -0.72
CA LEU A 60 -4.32 -19.68 0.59
C LEU A 60 -4.56 -21.18 0.76
N ARG A 61 -5.75 -21.68 0.38
CA ARG A 61 -6.06 -23.12 0.40
C ARG A 61 -5.13 -23.92 -0.50
N ALA A 62 -4.91 -23.47 -1.74
CA ALA A 62 -4.00 -24.13 -2.68
C ALA A 62 -2.55 -24.21 -2.18
N ASN A 63 -2.16 -23.31 -1.28
CA ASN A 63 -0.85 -23.30 -0.62
C ASN A 63 -0.83 -23.97 0.76
N GLY A 64 -1.93 -24.57 1.22
CA GLY A 64 -2.02 -25.19 2.55
C GLY A 64 -2.02 -24.18 3.72
N MET A 65 -2.36 -22.91 3.47
CA MET A 65 -2.24 -21.80 4.42
C MET A 65 -3.59 -21.18 4.83
N GLU A 66 -4.72 -21.80 4.47
CA GLU A 66 -6.07 -21.31 4.78
C GLU A 66 -6.29 -21.10 6.28
N ASN A 67 -5.71 -21.95 7.13
CA ASN A 67 -5.82 -21.85 8.59
C ASN A 67 -4.72 -20.99 9.23
N LYS A 68 -3.78 -20.44 8.44
CA LYS A 68 -2.65 -19.64 8.95
C LYS A 68 -2.90 -18.13 8.78
N VAL A 69 -3.86 -17.73 7.93
CA VAL A 69 -4.17 -16.33 7.64
C VAL A 69 -5.68 -16.11 7.74
N LYS A 70 -6.12 -15.19 8.61
CA LYS A 70 -7.52 -14.77 8.74
C LYS A 70 -7.82 -13.67 7.71
N VAL A 71 -8.63 -13.97 6.70
CA VAL A 71 -8.98 -13.02 5.63
C VAL A 71 -10.35 -12.39 5.86
N PHE A 72 -10.39 -11.07 6.00
CA PHE A 72 -11.60 -10.27 6.12
C PHE A 72 -11.98 -9.67 4.76
N HIS A 73 -13.22 -9.89 4.35
CA HIS A 73 -13.77 -9.33 3.11
C HIS A 73 -14.29 -7.91 3.34
N LYS A 74 -13.39 -7.00 3.72
CA LYS A 74 -13.66 -5.62 4.12
C LYS A 74 -12.48 -4.72 3.75
N ARG A 75 -12.70 -3.41 3.65
CA ARG A 75 -11.62 -2.43 3.65
C ARG A 75 -10.99 -2.33 5.05
N SER A 76 -9.76 -1.83 5.11
CA SER A 76 -9.08 -1.69 6.41
C SER A 76 -9.77 -0.72 7.36
N ASP A 77 -10.40 0.34 6.85
CA ASP A 77 -11.14 1.35 7.62
C ASP A 77 -12.49 0.85 8.16
N GLU A 78 -12.93 -0.34 7.74
CA GLU A 78 -14.12 -1.00 8.25
C GLU A 78 -13.82 -2.02 9.36
N LEU A 79 -12.54 -2.35 9.58
CA LEU A 79 -12.14 -3.28 10.63
C LEU A 79 -12.19 -2.62 12.00
N ARG A 80 -12.64 -3.38 13.01
CA ARG A 80 -12.65 -2.92 14.41
C ARG A 80 -12.04 -3.96 15.33
N VAL A 81 -11.27 -3.47 16.30
CA VAL A 81 -10.78 -4.29 17.41
C VAL A 81 -11.95 -4.64 18.33
N GLY A 82 -12.03 -5.90 18.74
CA GLY A 82 -13.16 -6.48 19.48
C GLY A 82 -14.31 -6.97 18.61
N VAL A 83 -14.27 -6.75 17.29
CA VAL A 83 -15.28 -7.26 16.34
C VAL A 83 -14.64 -8.24 15.37
N GLU A 84 -13.77 -7.75 14.47
CA GLU A 84 -13.04 -8.60 13.54
C GLU A 84 -11.70 -9.06 14.11
N LEU A 85 -10.98 -8.11 14.71
CA LEU A 85 -9.65 -8.32 15.28
C LEU A 85 -9.76 -8.48 16.79
N ASP A 86 -9.13 -9.51 17.35
CA ASP A 86 -9.19 -9.76 18.79
C ASP A 86 -8.42 -8.69 19.59
N SER A 87 -7.39 -8.10 18.97
CA SER A 87 -6.54 -7.06 19.57
C SER A 87 -5.83 -6.24 18.49
N ARG A 88 -5.24 -5.11 18.91
CA ARG A 88 -4.40 -4.29 18.04
C ARG A 88 -3.15 -5.06 17.58
N ALA A 89 -2.74 -4.82 16.34
CA ALA A 89 -1.60 -5.49 15.74
C ALA A 89 -0.26 -4.82 16.10
N ASP A 90 0.78 -5.64 16.19
CA ASP A 90 2.15 -5.26 16.56
C ASP A 90 2.98 -4.91 15.31
N ILE A 91 2.62 -5.55 14.18
CA ILE A 91 3.28 -5.38 12.89
C ILE A 91 2.23 -5.00 11.85
N LEU A 92 2.55 -4.02 11.03
CA LEU A 92 1.84 -3.66 9.83
C LEU A 92 2.68 -4.03 8.60
N ALA A 93 2.10 -4.74 7.65
CA ALA A 93 2.61 -4.75 6.28
C ALA A 93 1.57 -4.16 5.31
N SER A 94 2.03 -3.33 4.38
CA SER A 94 1.16 -2.70 3.38
C SER A 94 1.88 -2.57 2.05
N GLU A 95 1.14 -2.77 0.97
CA GLU A 95 1.58 -2.45 -0.39
C GLU A 95 0.48 -1.64 -1.09
N ILE A 96 0.33 -0.40 -0.61
CA ILE A 96 -0.63 0.60 -1.12
C ILE A 96 0.12 1.78 -1.74
N LEU A 97 1.16 1.47 -2.52
CA LEU A 97 2.04 2.44 -3.14
C LEU A 97 1.84 2.39 -4.65
N ASP A 98 1.67 3.55 -5.25
CA ASP A 98 1.70 3.78 -6.69
C ASP A 98 2.99 4.51 -7.11
N SER A 99 3.07 4.87 -8.38
CA SER A 99 4.20 5.65 -8.92
C SER A 99 4.34 7.02 -8.27
N GLU A 100 3.25 7.60 -7.78
CA GLU A 100 3.22 8.88 -7.08
C GLU A 100 3.35 8.73 -5.55
N LEU A 101 3.53 7.50 -5.06
CA LEU A 101 3.59 7.09 -3.65
C LEU A 101 2.27 7.26 -2.86
N LEU A 102 1.54 8.34 -3.10
CA LEU A 102 0.40 8.77 -2.28
C LEU A 102 -0.95 8.61 -2.97
N GLY A 103 -1.00 8.29 -4.26
CA GLY A 103 -2.24 8.32 -5.06
C GLY A 103 -3.25 7.25 -4.64
N GLU A 104 -2.80 6.18 -3.99
CA GLU A 104 -3.66 5.08 -3.49
C GLU A 104 -4.20 5.31 -2.07
N GLY A 105 -4.06 6.53 -1.53
CA GLY A 105 -4.57 6.87 -0.21
C GLY A 105 -3.74 6.31 0.94
N LEU A 106 -2.41 6.20 0.76
CA LEU A 106 -1.47 5.74 1.80
C LEU A 106 -1.68 6.46 3.14
N ILE A 107 -1.74 7.80 3.13
CA ILE A 107 -1.83 8.63 4.34
C ILE A 107 -3.09 8.33 5.17
N PRO A 108 -4.33 8.46 4.64
CA PRO A 108 -5.53 8.19 5.43
C PRO A 108 -5.60 6.74 5.94
N THR A 109 -5.07 5.79 5.17
CA THR A 109 -5.00 4.37 5.57
C THR A 109 -4.13 4.15 6.80
N LEU A 110 -2.90 4.69 6.74
CA LEU A 110 -1.95 4.56 7.83
C LEU A 110 -2.46 5.30 9.05
N GLN A 111 -3.05 6.49 8.87
CA GLN A 111 -3.63 7.25 9.98
C GLN A 111 -4.73 6.45 10.69
N HIS A 112 -5.73 5.95 9.96
CA HIS A 112 -6.77 5.10 10.55
C HIS A 112 -6.18 3.89 11.28
N ALA A 113 -5.21 3.21 10.68
CA ALA A 113 -4.62 2.04 11.31
C ALA A 113 -3.82 2.36 12.57
N HIS A 114 -3.06 3.45 12.59
CA HIS A 114 -2.38 3.94 13.79
C HIS A 114 -3.39 4.24 14.91
N ASP A 115 -4.48 4.93 14.57
CA ASP A 115 -5.48 5.35 15.54
C ASP A 115 -6.29 4.16 16.07
N MET A 116 -6.66 3.21 15.22
CA MET A 116 -7.70 2.21 15.53
C MET A 116 -7.19 0.77 15.61
N LEU A 117 -6.16 0.40 14.87
CA LEU A 117 -5.81 -1.00 14.60
C LEU A 117 -4.43 -1.43 15.12
N LEU A 118 -3.53 -0.50 15.37
CA LEU A 118 -2.14 -0.77 15.74
C LEU A 118 -1.86 -0.41 17.19
N VAL A 119 -0.90 -1.12 17.80
CA VAL A 119 -0.35 -0.78 19.12
C VAL A 119 0.46 0.52 19.04
N LYS A 120 0.81 1.08 20.21
CA LYS A 120 1.78 2.18 20.26
C LYS A 120 3.15 1.67 19.79
N ASN A 121 3.79 2.39 18.87
CA ASN A 121 5.08 2.03 18.24
C ASN A 121 5.06 0.69 17.46
N PRO A 122 4.18 0.53 16.47
CA PRO A 122 4.14 -0.69 15.67
C PRO A 122 5.38 -0.80 14.77
N LYS A 123 5.73 -2.01 14.34
CA LYS A 123 6.71 -2.20 13.26
C LYS A 123 6.00 -2.19 11.92
N THR A 124 6.54 -1.47 10.94
CA THR A 124 5.90 -1.30 9.63
C THR A 124 6.80 -1.80 8.51
N VAL A 125 6.20 -2.44 7.50
CA VAL A 125 6.83 -2.78 6.23
C VAL A 125 5.95 -2.24 5.10
N PRO A 126 6.41 -1.24 4.32
CA PRO A 126 7.70 -0.56 4.43
C PRO A 126 7.83 0.29 5.70
N TYR A 127 9.08 0.47 6.17
CA TYR A 127 9.37 1.29 7.35
C TYR A 127 9.36 2.80 7.03
N ARG A 128 9.86 3.17 5.84
CA ARG A 128 9.96 4.55 5.36
C ARG A 128 9.99 4.55 3.83
N SER A 129 9.46 5.61 3.24
CA SER A 129 9.63 5.96 1.83
C SER A 129 10.21 7.38 1.71
N SER A 130 10.87 7.66 0.59
CA SER A 130 11.38 8.98 0.22
C SER A 130 11.02 9.24 -1.24
N TYR A 131 10.66 10.48 -1.56
CA TYR A 131 10.52 10.94 -2.94
C TYR A 131 11.71 11.85 -3.29
N TYR A 132 12.03 11.92 -4.58
CA TYR A 132 13.12 12.75 -5.09
C TYR A 132 12.61 13.62 -6.20
N LEU A 133 13.12 14.85 -6.27
CA LEU A 133 12.96 15.71 -7.42
C LEU A 133 14.08 15.41 -8.42
N VAL A 134 13.75 15.40 -9.70
CA VAL A 134 14.73 15.25 -10.78
C VAL A 134 14.61 16.39 -11.76
N GLU A 135 15.74 16.81 -12.32
CA GLU A 135 15.79 17.63 -13.52
C GLU A 135 15.99 16.70 -14.72
N SER A 136 15.17 16.87 -15.76
CA SER A 136 15.29 16.08 -16.99
C SER A 136 14.76 16.86 -18.17
N THR A 137 15.66 17.27 -19.08
CA THR A 137 15.28 17.96 -20.31
C THR A 137 14.33 17.12 -21.17
N SER A 138 14.48 15.79 -21.16
CA SER A 138 13.59 14.89 -21.89
C SER A 138 12.18 14.88 -21.30
N LEU A 139 12.02 14.84 -19.97
CA LEU A 139 10.70 14.94 -19.33
C LEU A 139 10.08 16.33 -19.51
N TRP A 140 10.91 17.38 -19.45
CA TRP A 140 10.50 18.76 -19.66
C TRP A 140 9.92 18.96 -21.07
N LYS A 141 10.59 18.49 -22.13
CA LYS A 141 10.10 18.56 -23.52
C LYS A 141 8.75 17.88 -23.75
N MET A 142 8.38 16.89 -22.93
CA MET A 142 7.06 16.24 -23.04
C MET A 142 5.91 17.08 -22.48
N HIS A 143 6.21 18.13 -21.70
CA HIS A 143 5.24 19.03 -21.08
C HIS A 143 5.47 20.49 -21.46
N ASP A 144 6.44 20.74 -22.34
CA ASP A 144 6.80 22.06 -22.83
C ASP A 144 6.15 22.32 -24.19
N LEU A 145 5.35 23.38 -24.23
CA LEU A 145 4.65 23.83 -25.44
C LEU A 145 5.48 24.85 -26.21
N HIS A 146 6.55 25.38 -25.59
CA HIS A 146 7.43 26.38 -26.19
C HIS A 146 8.02 25.86 -27.51
N SER A 147 7.75 26.58 -28.59
CA SER A 147 8.24 26.27 -29.95
C SER A 147 7.80 24.90 -30.54
N ASN A 148 7.06 24.08 -29.78
CA ASN A 148 6.49 22.81 -30.27
C ASN A 148 5.13 23.02 -30.93
N GLU A 149 4.35 23.99 -30.45
CA GLU A 149 3.06 24.42 -31.03
C GLU A 149 3.17 24.88 -32.49
N ALA A 150 4.33 25.44 -32.89
CA ALA A 150 4.55 25.89 -34.26
C ALA A 150 4.56 24.76 -35.30
N ASN A 151 4.77 23.53 -34.85
CA ASN A 151 4.78 22.34 -35.68
C ASN A 151 3.48 21.52 -35.53
N ALA A 152 2.50 21.98 -34.75
CA ALA A 152 1.21 21.32 -34.60
C ALA A 152 0.27 21.69 -35.76
N GLU A 153 -0.37 20.69 -36.37
CA GLU A 153 -1.26 20.88 -37.54
C GLU A 153 -2.69 21.34 -37.17
N ASP A 154 -2.97 21.64 -35.89
CA ASP A 154 -4.31 21.97 -35.40
C ASP A 154 -4.69 23.46 -35.55
N GLY A 155 -3.73 24.30 -35.96
CA GLY A 155 -3.92 25.75 -36.17
C GLY A 155 -4.06 26.55 -34.87
N VAL A 156 -3.77 25.96 -33.71
CA VAL A 156 -3.84 26.62 -32.40
C VAL A 156 -2.47 27.14 -32.00
N TRP A 157 -2.37 28.46 -31.79
CA TRP A 157 -1.15 29.14 -31.37
C TRP A 157 -1.33 29.67 -29.96
N LEU A 158 -0.59 29.14 -28.99
CA LEU A 158 -0.67 29.60 -27.59
C LEU A 158 0.12 30.88 -27.36
N THR A 159 1.19 31.11 -28.15
CA THR A 159 1.92 32.38 -28.16
C THR A 159 1.67 33.18 -29.45
N PRO A 160 1.52 34.52 -29.38
CA PRO A 160 1.44 35.38 -30.56
C PRO A 160 2.70 35.27 -31.43
N SER A 161 2.53 35.40 -32.75
CA SER A 161 3.65 35.40 -33.70
C SER A 161 4.69 36.48 -33.32
N GLY A 162 5.94 36.07 -33.11
CA GLY A 162 7.04 36.96 -32.71
C GLY A 162 7.25 37.12 -31.19
N ALA A 163 6.44 36.45 -30.35
CA ALA A 163 6.56 36.45 -28.89
C ALA A 163 7.24 35.19 -28.32
N GLN A 164 8.09 34.54 -29.11
CA GLN A 164 8.74 33.26 -28.79
C GLN A 164 9.52 33.28 -27.46
N ASN A 165 9.87 34.44 -26.92
CA ASN A 165 10.64 34.56 -25.67
C ASN A 165 9.83 35.12 -24.49
N VAL A 166 8.51 35.30 -24.60
CA VAL A 166 7.70 35.93 -23.54
C VAL A 166 7.46 34.99 -22.34
N LEU A 167 7.56 33.67 -22.55
CA LEU A 167 7.39 32.64 -21.51
C LEU A 167 8.68 31.88 -21.22
N SER A 168 9.84 32.57 -21.20
CA SER A 168 11.08 31.97 -20.68
C SER A 168 11.11 32.07 -19.15
N VAL A 169 11.14 30.93 -18.47
CA VAL A 169 11.59 30.83 -17.07
C VAL A 169 13.06 30.41 -17.08
#